data_AF-A0A432ZQR6-F1
#
_entry.id   AF-A0A432ZQR6-F1
#
_cell.length_a   1.000
_cell.length_b   1.000
_cell.length_c   1.000
_cell.angle_alpha   90.00
_cell.angle_beta   90.00
_cell.angle_gamma   90.00
#
_symmetry.space_group_name_H-M   'P 1'
#
loop_
_entity.id
_entity.type
_entity.pdbx_description
1 polymer ?
#
loop_
_entity_poly.entity_id
_entity_poly.type
_entity_poly.pdbx_seq_one_letter_code
_entity_poly.pdbx_strand_id
1 'polypeptide(L)'
;MEKELLVKEAQDRFQRLHAAIFAEVSAMLRKAKLMPLVKLENHKPTFAELVDELRNLRNVVDKLSQMINERVNLADIDQYIGLADKLAKAIDKGCHDSLGAAIAELDEKPYI
;
A
#
# COMPACT_ATOMS: atom_id res chain seq x y z
N MET A 1 -9.48 20.96 26.83
CA MET A 1 -9.62 19.59 27.36
C MET A 1 -10.31 18.63 26.39
N GLU A 2 -11.63 18.70 26.17
CA GLU A 2 -12.33 17.72 25.30
C GLU A 2 -11.93 17.82 23.81
N LYS A 3 -11.83 19.04 23.27
CA LYS A 3 -11.40 19.29 21.89
C LYS A 3 -9.96 18.81 21.61
N GLU A 4 -9.05 18.98 22.55
CA GLU A 4 -7.65 18.53 22.40
C GLU A 4 -7.55 17.00 22.41
N LEU A 5 -8.39 16.33 23.20
CA LEU A 5 -8.46 14.87 23.25
C LEU A 5 -8.96 14.30 21.91
N LEU A 6 -9.98 14.93 21.32
CA LEU A 6 -10.52 14.56 20.01
C LEU A 6 -9.52 14.77 18.86
N VAL A 7 -8.77 15.88 18.87
CA VAL A 7 -7.72 16.14 17.87
C VAL A 7 -6.62 15.08 17.97
N LYS A 8 -6.18 14.75 19.18
CA LYS A 8 -5.16 13.72 19.39
C LYS A 8 -5.64 12.35 18.92
N GLU A 9 -6.88 11.97 19.22
CA GLU A 9 -7.44 10.70 18.75
C GLU A 9 -7.53 10.64 17.22
N ALA A 10 -7.89 11.75 16.58
CA ALA A 10 -7.93 11.85 15.12
C ALA A 10 -6.53 11.69 14.50
N GLN A 11 -5.50 12.31 15.10
CA GLN A 11 -4.10 12.14 14.68
C GLN A 11 -3.63 10.69 14.86
N ASP A 12 -3.94 10.04 15.99
CA ASP A 12 -3.57 8.64 16.21
C ASP A 12 -4.23 7.69 15.20
N ARG A 13 -5.52 7.92 14.90
CA ARG A 13 -6.24 7.14 13.88
C ARG A 13 -5.67 7.39 12.48
N PHE A 14 -5.31 8.63 12.18
CA PHE A 14 -4.66 9.02 10.93
C PHE A 14 -3.33 8.29 10.75
N GLN A 15 -2.46 8.28 11.76
CA GLN A 15 -1.16 7.60 11.71
C GLN A 15 -1.30 6.09 11.53
N ARG A 16 -2.29 5.46 12.17
CA ARG A 16 -2.60 4.04 11.94
C ARG A 16 -3.01 3.75 10.51
N LEU A 17 -3.85 4.61 9.92
CA LEU A 17 -4.27 4.46 8.52
C LEU A 17 -3.09 4.62 7.55
N HIS A 18 -2.25 5.64 7.79
CA HIS A 18 -1.03 5.87 7.02
C HIS A 18 -0.11 4.63 7.06
N ALA A 19 0.17 4.09 8.25
CA ALA A 19 1.00 2.90 8.41
C ALA A 19 0.39 1.63 7.77
N ALA A 20 -0.94 1.49 7.80
CA ALA A 20 -1.63 0.34 7.23
C ALA A 20 -1.42 0.20 5.71
N ILE A 21 -1.28 1.32 4.98
CA ILE A 21 -0.99 1.28 3.53
C ILE A 21 0.34 0.58 3.26
N PHE A 22 1.41 0.95 3.98
CA PHE A 22 2.72 0.33 3.83
C PHE A 22 2.69 -1.14 4.25
N ALA A 23 2.00 -1.47 5.36
CA ALA A 23 1.86 -2.84 5.82
C ALA A 23 1.17 -3.75 4.79
N GLU A 24 0.17 -3.25 4.06
CA GLU A 24 -0.50 -4.01 3.00
C GLU A 24 0.43 -4.22 1.80
N VAL A 25 1.19 -3.20 1.40
CA VAL A 25 2.23 -3.35 0.35
C VAL A 25 3.28 -4.40 0.76
N SER A 26 3.71 -4.42 2.03
CA SER A 26 4.58 -5.47 2.57
C SER A 26 3.96 -6.85 2.52
N ALA A 27 2.67 -6.96 2.84
CA ALA A 27 1.94 -8.22 2.77
C ALA A 27 1.83 -8.74 1.33
N MET A 28 1.55 -7.85 0.38
CA MET A 28 1.54 -8.16 -1.06
C MET A 28 2.90 -8.69 -1.53
N LEU A 29 3.99 -7.97 -1.20
CA LEU A 29 5.35 -8.40 -1.52
C LEU A 29 5.67 -9.78 -0.94
N ARG A 30 5.36 -9.99 0.35
CA ARG A 30 5.60 -11.28 1.02
C ARG A 30 4.85 -12.42 0.35
N LYS A 31 3.59 -12.21 -0.03
CA LYS A 31 2.81 -13.21 -0.77
C LYS A 31 3.44 -13.51 -2.13
N ALA A 32 3.83 -12.47 -2.87
CA ALA A 32 4.45 -12.61 -4.19
C ALA A 32 5.77 -13.40 -4.16
N LYS A 33 6.56 -13.27 -3.08
CA LYS A 33 7.78 -14.05 -2.87
C LYS A 33 7.55 -15.52 -2.55
N LEU A 34 6.49 -15.83 -1.82
CA LEU A 34 6.30 -17.15 -1.20
C LEU A 34 5.33 -18.05 -1.97
N MET A 35 4.45 -17.47 -2.77
CA MET A 35 3.39 -18.20 -3.45
C MET A 35 3.75 -18.48 -4.92
N PRO A 36 3.43 -19.67 -5.44
CA PRO A 36 3.50 -19.93 -6.88
C PRO A 36 2.61 -18.95 -7.66
N LEU A 37 3.05 -18.57 -8.87
CA LEU A 37 2.35 -17.61 -9.73
C LEU A 37 0.88 -17.97 -9.95
N VAL A 38 0.57 -19.24 -10.23
CA VAL A 38 -0.82 -19.72 -10.38
C VAL A 38 -1.69 -19.42 -9.15
N LYS A 39 -1.13 -19.43 -7.94
CA LYS A 39 -1.87 -19.05 -6.73
C LYS A 39 -2.03 -17.55 -6.58
N LEU A 40 -1.06 -16.76 -7.07
CA LEU A 40 -1.14 -15.30 -7.07
C LEU A 40 -2.20 -14.80 -8.05
N GLU A 41 -2.23 -15.36 -9.27
CA GLU A 41 -3.24 -15.06 -10.31
C GLU A 41 -4.67 -15.34 -9.83
N ASN A 42 -4.84 -16.37 -9.00
CA ASN A 42 -6.13 -16.77 -8.44
C ASN A 42 -6.42 -16.19 -7.05
N HIS A 43 -5.57 -15.31 -6.52
CA HIS A 43 -5.77 -14.70 -5.19
C HIS A 43 -7.03 -13.82 -5.19
N LYS A 44 -7.79 -13.84 -4.08
CA LYS A 44 -8.99 -13.01 -3.88
C LYS A 44 -8.88 -12.23 -2.55
N PRO A 45 -9.06 -10.90 -2.56
CA PRO A 45 -9.14 -10.01 -3.73
C PRO A 45 -7.87 -10.10 -4.60
N THR A 46 -7.98 -9.83 -5.89
CA THR A 46 -6.84 -9.83 -6.80
C THR A 46 -5.83 -8.76 -6.39
N PHE A 47 -4.58 -8.90 -6.84
CA PHE A 47 -3.56 -7.89 -6.54
C PHE A 47 -3.89 -6.52 -7.15
N ALA A 48 -4.56 -6.50 -8.31
CA ALA A 48 -5.06 -5.26 -8.91
C ALA A 48 -6.15 -4.60 -8.04
N GLU A 49 -7.11 -5.38 -7.54
CA GLU A 49 -8.14 -4.88 -6.61
C GLU A 49 -7.53 -4.32 -5.32
N LEU A 50 -6.51 -4.99 -4.76
CA LEU A 50 -5.77 -4.49 -3.59
C LEU A 50 -5.10 -3.14 -3.87
N VAL A 51 -4.49 -2.97 -5.06
CA VAL A 51 -3.89 -1.68 -5.46
C VAL A 51 -4.94 -0.58 -5.56
N ASP A 52 -6.12 -0.88 -6.09
CA ASP A 52 -7.22 0.08 -6.16
C ASP A 52 -7.75 0.46 -4.78
N GLU A 53 -7.82 -0.50 -3.84
CA GLU A 53 -8.10 -0.21 -2.43
C GLU A 53 -7.04 0.71 -1.81
N LEU A 54 -5.75 0.46 -2.07
CA LEU A 54 -4.68 1.32 -1.58
C LEU A 54 -4.77 2.75 -2.14
N ARG A 55 -5.12 2.91 -3.42
CA ARG A 55 -5.38 4.23 -4.04
C ARG A 55 -6.54 4.95 -3.35
N ASN A 56 -7.60 4.23 -3.02
CA ASN A 56 -8.73 4.77 -2.27
C ASN A 56 -8.30 5.21 -0.86
N LEU A 57 -7.53 4.38 -0.16
CA LEU A 57 -6.99 4.71 1.17
C LEU A 57 -6.07 5.94 1.12
N ARG A 58 -5.19 6.05 0.12
CA ARG A 58 -4.37 7.24 -0.11
C ARG A 58 -5.23 8.51 -0.24
N ASN A 59 -6.32 8.45 -0.99
CA ASN A 59 -7.25 9.59 -1.12
C ASN A 59 -7.97 9.94 0.19
N VAL A 60 -8.27 8.93 1.01
CA VAL A 60 -8.81 9.14 2.36
C VAL A 60 -7.77 9.81 3.27
N VAL A 61 -6.52 9.34 3.23
CA VAL A 61 -5.38 9.92 3.97
C VAL A 61 -5.19 11.38 3.59
N ASP A 62 -5.17 11.72 2.30
CA ASP A 62 -5.07 13.11 1.83
C ASP A 62 -6.18 14.00 2.42
N LYS A 63 -7.44 13.58 2.27
CA LYS A 63 -8.58 14.33 2.82
C LYS A 63 -8.50 14.49 4.35
N LEU A 64 -8.18 13.41 5.06
CA LEU A 64 -8.05 13.45 6.52
C LEU A 64 -6.94 14.40 6.95
N SER A 65 -5.79 14.37 6.28
CA SER A 65 -4.64 15.24 6.59
C SER A 65 -5.00 16.72 6.55
N GLN A 66 -5.83 17.12 5.57
CA GLN A 66 -6.33 18.49 5.42
C GLN A 66 -7.29 18.87 6.56
N MET A 67 -8.12 17.93 7.02
CA MET A 67 -9.08 18.17 8.11
C MET A 67 -8.41 18.34 9.47
N ILE A 68 -7.32 17.61 9.73
CA ILE A 68 -6.58 17.65 11.00
C ILE A 68 -5.34 18.56 10.94
N ASN A 69 -5.08 19.19 9.79
CA ASN A 69 -3.92 20.03 9.53
C ASN A 69 -2.57 19.32 9.81
N GLU A 70 -2.50 18.03 9.46
CA GLU A 70 -1.30 17.20 9.60
C GLU A 70 -0.56 17.16 8.27
N ARG A 71 0.78 17.30 8.30
CA ARG A 71 1.58 17.19 7.08
C ARG A 71 1.87 15.73 6.79
N VAL A 72 1.63 15.32 5.55
CA VAL A 72 1.78 13.93 5.11
C VAL A 72 2.59 13.91 3.83
N ASN A 73 3.54 12.98 3.74
CA ASN A 73 4.26 12.76 2.51
C ASN A 73 3.46 11.80 1.61
N LEU A 74 2.51 12.35 0.85
CA LEU A 74 1.74 11.57 -0.12
C LEU A 74 2.60 11.00 -1.25
N ALA A 75 3.74 11.63 -1.56
CA ALA A 75 4.63 11.16 -2.62
C ALA A 75 5.25 9.79 -2.29
N ASP A 76 5.58 9.55 -1.02
CA ASP A 76 6.03 8.22 -0.59
C ASP A 76 4.89 7.21 -0.79
N ILE A 77 3.70 7.49 -0.29
CA ILE A 77 2.53 6.60 -0.47
C ILE A 77 2.31 6.26 -1.95
N ASP A 78 2.33 7.28 -2.82
CA ASP A 78 2.16 7.12 -4.26
C ASP A 78 3.26 6.25 -4.88
N GLN A 79 4.51 6.37 -4.40
CA GLN A 79 5.61 5.51 -4.83
C GLN A 79 5.36 4.05 -4.45
N TYR A 80 5.00 3.75 -3.20
CA TYR A 80 4.75 2.38 -2.75
C TYR A 80 3.57 1.74 -3.47
N ILE A 81 2.49 2.49 -3.68
CA ILE A 81 1.34 2.05 -4.48
C ILE A 81 1.77 1.78 -5.93
N GLY A 82 2.60 2.64 -6.52
CA GLY A 82 3.11 2.45 -7.88
C GLY A 82 3.94 1.17 -8.03
N LEU A 83 4.72 0.80 -7.01
CA LEU A 83 5.46 -0.46 -6.98
C LEU A 83 4.54 -1.67 -6.83
N ALA A 84 3.54 -1.59 -5.95
CA ALA A 84 2.51 -2.62 -5.80
C ALA A 84 1.71 -2.81 -7.11
N ASP A 85 1.46 -1.74 -7.86
CA ASP A 85 0.82 -1.79 -9.18
C ASP A 85 1.67 -2.51 -10.23
N LYS A 86 3.00 -2.29 -10.23
CA LYS A 86 3.92 -3.05 -11.09
C LYS A 86 3.88 -4.55 -10.76
N LEU A 87 3.87 -4.87 -9.47
CA LEU A 87 3.76 -6.25 -8.99
C LEU A 87 2.45 -6.90 -9.44
N ALA A 88 1.32 -6.22 -9.25
CA ALA A 88 0.00 -6.68 -9.69
C ALA A 88 -0.04 -6.93 -11.20
N LYS A 89 0.45 -5.98 -12.01
CA LYS A 89 0.51 -6.11 -13.47
C LYS A 89 1.41 -7.25 -13.94
N ALA A 90 2.47 -7.56 -13.20
CA ALA A 90 3.34 -8.69 -13.52
C ALA A 90 2.66 -10.04 -13.25
N ILE A 91 1.87 -10.13 -12.17
CA ILE A 91 1.03 -11.28 -11.85
C ILE A 91 -0.03 -11.48 -12.93
N ASP A 92 -0.77 -10.43 -13.30
CA ASP A 92 -1.84 -10.51 -14.31
C ASP A 92 -1.33 -10.93 -15.69
N LYS A 93 -0.07 -10.61 -16.01
CA LYS A 93 0.58 -11.00 -17.26
C LYS A 93 1.13 -12.43 -17.24
N GLY A 94 1.15 -13.10 -16.09
CA GLY A 94 1.74 -14.43 -15.95
C GLY A 94 3.25 -14.47 -16.23
N CYS A 95 3.96 -13.35 -16.12
CA CYS A 95 5.36 -13.24 -16.54
C CYS A 95 6.30 -13.29 -15.34
N HIS A 96 6.99 -14.43 -15.17
CA HIS A 96 7.95 -14.65 -14.07
C HIS A 96 9.08 -13.62 -14.02
N ASP A 97 9.64 -13.22 -15.18
CA ASP A 97 10.73 -12.24 -15.22
C ASP A 97 10.26 -10.86 -14.76
N SER A 98 9.08 -10.43 -15.22
CA SER A 98 8.48 -9.15 -14.80
C SER A 98 8.11 -9.18 -13.32
N LEU A 99 7.66 -10.34 -12.81
CA LEU A 99 7.33 -10.52 -11.40
C LEU A 99 8.59 -10.45 -10.53
N GLY A 100 9.67 -11.12 -10.95
CA GLY A 100 10.96 -11.07 -10.25
C GLY A 100 11.54 -9.66 -10.20
N ALA A 101 11.46 -8.91 -11.31
CA ALA A 101 11.89 -7.51 -11.35
C ALA A 101 11.07 -6.61 -10.42
N ALA A 102 9.75 -6.77 -10.39
CA ALA A 102 8.87 -6.01 -9.50
C ALA A 102 9.11 -6.33 -8.02
N ILE A 103 9.37 -7.61 -7.68
CA ILE A 103 9.77 -8.02 -6.33
C ILE A 103 11.08 -7.37 -5.92
N ALA A 104 12.09 -7.37 -6.80
CA ALA A 104 13.39 -6.78 -6.52
C ALA A 104 13.29 -5.26 -6.26
N GLU A 105 12.52 -4.53 -7.08
CA GLU A 105 12.32 -3.08 -6.91
C GLU A 105 11.60 -2.72 -5.60
N LEU A 106 10.68 -3.58 -5.14
CA LEU A 106 10.03 -3.47 -3.83
C LEU A 106 10.98 -3.78 -2.67
N ASP A 107 11.86 -4.77 -2.83
CA ASP A 107 12.83 -5.18 -1.80
C ASP A 107 13.90 -4.15 -1.48
N GLU A 108 14.22 -3.28 -2.44
CA GLU A 108 15.18 -2.20 -2.23
C GLU A 108 14.60 -1.06 -1.37
N LYS A 109 13.31 -1.12 -1.01
CA LYS A 109 12.66 -0.04 -0.25
C LYS A 109 12.88 -0.22 1.25
N PRO A 110 13.35 0.84 1.96
CA PRO A 110 13.79 0.74 3.35
C PRO A 110 12.67 0.48 4.38
N TYR A 111 11.41 0.53 3.94
CA TYR A 111 10.23 0.45 4.81
C TYR A 111 9.38 -0.82 4.55
N ILE A 112 9.91 -1.84 3.84
CA ILE A 112 9.22 -3.11 3.53
C ILE A 112 10.11 -4.32 3.82
#